data_AF-A0A1A9C4T0-F1
#
_entry.id   AF-A0A1A9C4T0-F1
#
_cell.length_a   1.000
_cell.length_b   1.000
_cell.length_c   1.000
_cell.angle_alpha   90.00
_cell.angle_beta   90.00
_cell.angle_gamma   90.00
#
_symmetry.space_group_name_H-M   'P 1'
#
loop_
_entity.id
_entity.type
_entity.pdbx_description
1 polymer ?
#
loop_
_entity_poly.entity_id
_entity_poly.type
_entity_poly.pdbx_seq_one_letter_code
_entity_poly.pdbx_strand_id
1 'polypeptide(L)'
;MVSEGTLTGTTVALQGQTITLGRAHDSTIVLDDDYASSRHARIYPDRDGQWIVEDLGSTNGTYLDRSRLTTPTPIPLGAPIRIGKTVIELRK
;
A
#
# COMPACT_ATOMS: atom_id res chain seq x y z
N MET A 1 2.83 2.17 -9.52
CA MET A 1 3.51 3.47 -9.66
C MET A 1 3.17 4.27 -8.41
N VAL A 2 4.16 4.72 -7.64
CA VAL A 2 3.94 5.58 -6.47
C VAL A 2 3.76 7.01 -6.98
N SER A 3 2.57 7.58 -6.78
CA SER A 3 2.13 8.82 -7.42
C SER A 3 2.31 10.06 -6.54
N GLU A 4 2.57 9.97 -5.24
CA GLU A 4 2.88 11.16 -4.40
C GLU A 4 3.52 10.77 -3.06
N GLY A 5 4.53 11.53 -2.61
CA GLY A 5 5.36 11.28 -1.40
C GLY A 5 6.86 11.25 -1.73
N THR A 6 7.76 11.18 -0.73
CA THR A 6 9.23 11.17 -0.86
C THR A 6 9.79 10.06 -1.79
N LEU A 7 8.93 9.16 -2.27
CA LEU A 7 9.17 8.04 -3.19
C LEU A 7 8.44 8.18 -4.53
N THR A 8 8.10 9.40 -4.93
CA THR A 8 7.44 9.67 -6.23
C THR A 8 8.29 9.08 -7.37
N GLY A 9 7.73 8.13 -8.12
CA GLY A 9 8.42 7.45 -9.22
C GLY A 9 9.03 6.07 -8.88
N THR A 10 8.97 5.59 -7.63
CA THR A 10 9.41 4.22 -7.33
C THR A 10 8.41 3.21 -7.89
N THR A 11 8.89 2.29 -8.71
CA THR A 11 8.10 1.16 -9.22
C THR A 11 8.67 -0.11 -8.61
N VAL A 12 7.86 -0.79 -7.79
CA VAL A 12 8.21 -2.09 -7.23
C VAL A 12 7.48 -3.16 -8.05
N ALA A 13 8.24 -4.13 -8.55
CA ALA A 13 7.68 -5.26 -9.25
C ALA A 13 6.92 -6.15 -8.27
N LEU A 14 5.64 -6.36 -8.55
CA LEU A 14 4.79 -7.25 -7.76
C LEU A 14 5.06 -8.70 -8.20
N GLN A 15 6.13 -9.32 -7.70
CA GLN A 15 6.59 -10.65 -8.12
C GLN A 15 5.76 -11.80 -7.52
N GLY A 16 4.44 -11.62 -7.33
CA GLY A 16 3.57 -12.62 -6.71
C GLY A 16 3.84 -12.87 -5.22
N GLN A 17 4.58 -11.95 -4.57
CA GLN A 17 4.88 -12.01 -3.14
C GLN A 17 4.13 -10.93 -2.37
N THR A 18 3.96 -11.16 -1.07
CA THR A 18 3.42 -10.16 -0.16
C THR A 18 4.37 -8.97 -0.06
N ILE A 19 3.84 -7.77 -0.23
CA ILE A 19 4.52 -6.50 -0.10
C ILE A 19 4.03 -5.82 1.16
N THR A 20 4.96 -5.46 2.04
CA THR A 20 4.66 -4.69 3.25
C THR A 20 4.95 -3.22 3.03
N LEU A 21 4.06 -2.36 3.55
CA LEU A 21 4.17 -0.91 3.47
C LEU A 21 4.18 -0.33 4.87
N GLY A 22 5.18 0.49 5.16
CA GLY A 22 5.30 1.15 6.46
C GLY A 22 6.67 1.77 6.65
N ARG A 23 6.87 2.43 7.78
CA ARG A 23 8.13 3.12 8.11
C ARG A 23 9.27 2.18 8.50
N ALA A 24 8.97 0.94 8.81
CA ALA A 24 9.98 0.00 9.27
C ALA A 24 10.95 -0.31 8.12
N HIS A 25 12.24 -0.36 8.42
CA HIS A 25 13.30 -0.60 7.43
C HIS A 25 13.23 -2.01 6.78
N ASP A 26 12.50 -2.93 7.39
CA ASP A 26 12.22 -4.28 6.87
C ASP A 26 10.97 -4.33 5.97
N SER A 27 10.27 -3.19 5.78
CA SER A 27 9.14 -3.11 4.85
C SER A 27 9.61 -3.16 3.41
N THR A 28 8.90 -3.87 2.55
CA THR A 28 9.19 -3.92 1.10
C THR A 28 9.16 -2.52 0.49
N ILE A 29 8.19 -1.71 0.93
CA ILE A 29 8.10 -0.29 0.62
C ILE A 29 8.22 0.46 1.93
N VAL A 30 9.43 0.96 2.19
CA VAL A 30 9.71 1.81 3.34
C VAL A 30 9.14 3.20 3.07
N LEU A 31 8.11 3.59 3.82
CA LEU A 31 7.47 4.89 3.71
C LEU A 31 8.18 5.90 4.61
N ASP A 32 8.73 6.96 4.01
CA ASP A 32 9.30 8.09 4.76
C ASP A 32 8.20 9.13 5.07
N ASP A 33 7.25 8.70 5.89
CA ASP A 33 6.05 9.47 6.22
C ASP A 33 5.73 9.31 7.70
N ASP A 34 5.72 10.42 8.45
CA ASP A 34 5.41 10.40 9.87
C ASP A 34 3.99 9.92 10.20
N TYR A 35 3.08 10.00 9.22
CA TYR A 35 1.71 9.49 9.35
C TYR A 35 1.59 8.00 8.98
N ALA A 36 2.63 7.39 8.43
CA ALA A 36 2.69 5.95 8.26
C ALA A 36 3.06 5.27 9.59
N SER A 37 2.62 4.03 9.76
CA SER A 37 3.01 3.20 10.91
C SER A 37 4.19 2.34 10.50
N SER A 38 4.94 1.79 11.46
CA SER A 38 6.06 0.87 11.18
C SER A 38 5.64 -0.26 10.25
N ARG A 39 4.53 -0.92 10.56
CA ARG A 39 3.82 -1.87 9.70
C ARG A 39 2.41 -1.35 9.47
N HIS A 40 2.21 -0.61 8.39
CA HIS A 40 0.95 0.12 8.15
C HIS A 40 -0.04 -0.71 7.36
N ALA A 41 0.38 -1.22 6.22
CA ALA A 41 -0.45 -2.02 5.33
C ALA A 41 0.35 -3.15 4.70
N ARG A 42 -0.34 -4.12 4.13
CA ARG A 42 0.26 -5.10 3.23
C ARG A 42 -0.58 -5.26 1.97
N ILE A 43 0.11 -5.58 0.88
CA ILE A 43 -0.48 -5.93 -0.39
C ILE A 43 -0.05 -7.36 -0.72
N TYR A 44 -0.99 -8.25 -1.02
CA TYR A 44 -0.67 -9.65 -1.34
C TYR A 44 -1.59 -10.16 -2.45
N PRO A 45 -1.14 -11.12 -3.27
CA PRO A 45 -2.01 -11.76 -4.23
C PRO A 45 -2.94 -12.75 -3.50
N ASP A 46 -4.21 -12.77 -3.84
CA ASP A 46 -5.13 -13.83 -3.43
C ASP A 46 -4.92 -15.11 -4.27
N ARG A 47 -5.79 -16.10 -4.05
CA ARG A 47 -5.74 -17.39 -4.75
C ARG A 47 -6.07 -17.28 -6.24
N ASP A 48 -6.79 -16.24 -6.64
CA ASP A 48 -7.23 -15.96 -8.01
C ASP A 48 -6.25 -14.99 -8.73
N GLY A 49 -5.17 -14.59 -8.05
CA GLY A 49 -4.16 -13.67 -8.57
C GLY A 49 -4.56 -12.19 -8.47
N GLN A 50 -5.63 -11.86 -7.75
CA GLN A 50 -6.02 -10.48 -7.48
C GLN A 50 -5.16 -9.89 -6.37
N TRP A 51 -4.71 -8.66 -6.55
CA TRP A 51 -3.97 -7.96 -5.51
C TRP A 51 -4.93 -7.44 -4.45
N ILE A 52 -4.73 -7.83 -3.21
CA ILE A 52 -5.52 -7.42 -2.05
C ILE A 52 -4.68 -6.47 -1.20
N VAL A 53 -5.27 -5.37 -0.75
CA VAL A 53 -4.70 -4.48 0.26
C VAL A 53 -5.38 -4.73 1.61
N GLU A 54 -4.58 -4.78 2.66
CA GLU A 54 -5.04 -4.94 4.04
C GLU A 54 -4.31 -3.96 4.95
N ASP A 55 -5.08 -3.25 5.78
CA ASP A 55 -4.56 -2.40 6.85
C ASP A 55 -4.17 -3.27 8.06
N LEU A 56 -2.96 -3.06 8.59
CA LEU A 56 -2.41 -3.85 9.69
C LEU A 56 -2.67 -3.22 11.08
N GLY A 57 -3.76 -2.46 11.21
CA GLY A 57 -4.08 -1.73 12.44
C GLY A 57 -3.30 -0.43 12.54
N SER A 58 -3.17 0.27 11.41
CA SER A 58 -2.44 1.52 11.36
C SER A 58 -3.14 2.65 12.10
N THR A 59 -2.36 3.60 12.62
CA THR A 59 -2.91 4.72 13.41
C THR A 59 -3.82 5.62 12.59
N ASN A 60 -3.40 5.98 11.37
CA ASN A 60 -4.16 6.86 10.49
C ASN A 60 -5.12 6.12 9.55
N GLY A 61 -4.97 4.80 9.43
CA GLY A 61 -5.70 3.97 8.48
C GLY A 61 -5.16 4.04 7.06
N THR A 62 -5.40 2.97 6.33
CA THR A 62 -5.19 2.89 4.89
C THR A 62 -6.47 3.27 4.14
N TYR A 63 -6.35 4.03 3.06
CA TYR A 63 -7.47 4.43 2.21
C TYR A 63 -7.28 3.85 0.81
N LEU A 64 -8.33 3.27 0.24
CA LEU A 64 -8.39 2.86 -1.16
C LEU A 64 -9.39 3.79 -1.87
N ASP A 65 -8.91 4.52 -2.87
CA ASP A 65 -9.61 5.65 -3.48
C ASP A 65 -10.04 6.67 -2.41
N ARG A 66 -11.35 6.81 -2.16
CA ARG A 66 -11.91 7.71 -1.14
C ARG A 66 -12.42 7.00 0.10
N SER A 67 -12.31 5.68 0.16
CA SER A 67 -12.85 4.85 1.23
C SER A 67 -11.74 4.34 2.16
N ARG A 68 -11.94 4.47 3.47
CA ARG A 68 -11.03 3.88 4.46
C ARG A 68 -11.21 2.37 4.46
N LEU A 69 -10.12 1.63 4.42
CA LEU A 69 -10.14 0.17 4.54
C LEU A 69 -10.55 -0.22 5.96
N THR A 70 -11.53 -1.11 6.04
CA THR A 70 -11.96 -1.77 7.28
C THR A 70 -11.75 -3.28 7.21
N THR A 71 -11.68 -3.83 6.01
CA THR A 71 -11.40 -5.24 5.73
C THR A 71 -10.40 -5.36 4.57
N PRO A 72 -9.73 -6.51 4.42
CA PRO A 72 -8.93 -6.80 3.24
C PRO A 72 -9.78 -6.60 1.98
N THR A 73 -9.30 -5.79 1.03
CA THR A 73 -10.08 -5.36 -0.14
C THR A 73 -9.26 -5.52 -1.41
N PRO A 74 -9.83 -6.03 -2.51
CA PRO A 74 -9.16 -6.08 -3.81
C PRO A 74 -8.79 -4.69 -4.31
N ILE A 75 -7.62 -4.55 -4.92
CA ILE A 75 -7.09 -3.31 -5.48
C ILE A 75 -7.41 -3.29 -6.98
N PRO A 76 -8.32 -2.42 -7.44
CA PRO A 76 -8.51 -2.22 -8.87
C PRO A 76 -7.25 -1.62 -9.52
N LEU A 77 -6.97 -2.00 -10.77
CA LEU A 77 -5.90 -1.37 -11.55
C LEU A 77 -6.17 0.14 -11.69
N GLY A 78 -5.16 0.95 -11.38
CA GLY A 78 -5.24 2.41 -11.40
C GLY A 78 -5.91 3.02 -10.16
N ALA A 79 -6.39 2.24 -9.21
CA ALA A 79 -6.94 2.78 -7.97
C ALA A 79 -5.83 3.30 -7.04
N PRO A 80 -5.92 4.54 -6.54
CA PRO A 80 -4.95 5.09 -5.61
C PRO A 80 -5.17 4.54 -4.20
N ILE A 81 -4.11 4.00 -3.61
CA ILE A 81 -4.03 3.62 -2.20
C ILE A 81 -3.29 4.73 -1.48
N ARG A 82 -3.94 5.36 -0.52
CA ARG A 82 -3.34 6.43 0.29
C ARG A 82 -3.01 5.93 1.68
N ILE A 83 -1.76 6.12 2.07
CA ILE A 83 -1.21 5.84 3.40
C ILE A 83 -0.55 7.13 3.88
N GLY A 84 -1.14 7.77 4.90
CA GLY A 84 -0.67 9.09 5.32
C GLY A 84 -0.74 10.11 4.18
N LYS A 85 0.42 10.68 3.83
CA LYS A 85 0.68 11.58 2.70
C LYS A 85 1.17 10.84 1.45
N THR A 86 1.44 9.54 1.53
CA THR A 86 1.91 8.75 0.40
C THR A 86 0.75 8.16 -0.40
N VAL A 87 0.80 8.25 -1.73
CA VAL A 87 -0.18 7.67 -2.66
C VAL A 87 0.48 6.65 -3.57
N ILE A 88 -0.11 5.48 -3.67
CA ILE A 88 0.42 4.31 -4.38
C ILE A 88 -0.66 3.76 -5.30
N GLU A 89 -0.33 3.54 -6.56
CA GLU A 89 -1.27 2.95 -7.51
C GLU A 89 -0.75 1.63 -8.06
N LEU A 90 -1.64 0.66 -8.18
CA LEU A 90 -1.41 -0.54 -8.96
C LEU A 90 -1.49 -0.19 -10.45
N ARG A 91 -0.44 -0.48 -11.22
CA ARG A 91 -0.44 -0.26 -12.68
C ARG A 91 -0.02 -1.55 -13.40
N LYS A 92 -0.58 -1.76 -14.59
CA LYS A 92 -0.24 -2.86 -15.50
C LYS A 92 0.95 -2.49 -16.37
#